data_AF-A0A1G6ASH6-F1
#
_entry.id   AF-A0A1G6ASH6-F1
#
_cell.length_a   1.000
_cell.length_b   1.000
_cell.length_c   1.000
_cell.angle_alpha   90.00
_cell.angle_beta   90.00
_cell.angle_gamma   90.00
#
_symmetry.space_group_name_H-M   'P 1'
#
loop_
_entity.id
_entity.type
_entity.pdbx_description
1 polymer ?
#
loop_
_entity_poly.entity_id
_entity_poly.type
_entity_poly.pdbx_seq_one_letter_code
_entity_poly.pdbx_strand_id
1 'polypeptide(L)' 'MNRRTTNRLPLYRLLWCRIRYYQQLHEISDEALANALGVHTRTLREYDKSAENVTFGKLDSFLYINGLSLNDLLNS' A
#
# COMPACT_ATOMS: atom_id res chain seq x y z
N MET A 1 -27.39 8.96 21.47
CA MET A 1 -25.94 9.07 21.13
C MET A 1 -25.66 8.10 19.98
N ASN A 2 -25.69 8.57 18.74
CA ASN A 2 -25.56 7.72 17.55
C ASN A 2 -24.10 7.27 17.41
N ARG A 3 -23.82 6.00 17.71
CA ARG A 3 -22.55 5.36 17.36
C ARG A 3 -22.54 5.18 15.85
N ARG A 4 -21.94 6.12 15.10
CA ARG A 4 -21.55 5.88 13.71
C ARG A 4 -20.39 4.88 13.70
N THR A 5 -20.66 3.61 13.97
CA THR A 5 -19.73 2.52 13.64
C THR A 5 -19.91 2.21 12.16
N THR A 6 -19.51 3.14 11.31
CA THR A 6 -19.25 2.83 9.90
C THR A 6 -18.10 1.83 9.88
N ASN A 7 -18.30 0.68 9.22
CA ASN A 7 -17.29 -0.33 8.85
C ASN A 7 -16.17 0.26 7.96
N ARG A 8 -15.55 1.36 8.38
CA ARG A 8 -14.53 2.07 7.63
C ARG A 8 -13.21 1.36 7.88
N LEU A 9 -12.69 0.73 6.82
CA LEU A 9 -11.32 0.25 6.82
C LEU A 9 -10.37 1.45 7.07
N PRO A 10 -9.40 1.36 8.00
CA PRO A 10 -8.43 2.42 8.20
C PRO A 10 -7.72 2.76 6.89
N LEU A 11 -7.40 4.05 6.69
CA LEU A 11 -6.81 4.54 5.43
C LEU A 11 -5.53 3.79 5.06
N TYR A 12 -4.63 3.57 6.03
CA TYR A 12 -3.38 2.84 5.81
C TYR A 12 -3.63 1.41 5.29
N ARG A 13 -4.69 0.75 5.78
CA ARG A 13 -5.05 -0.61 5.36
C ARG A 13 -5.64 -0.58 3.95
N LEU A 14 -6.42 0.44 3.61
CA LEU A 14 -7.00 0.61 2.28
C LEU A 14 -5.91 0.82 1.25
N LEU A 15 -4.96 1.72 1.54
CA LEU A 15 -3.81 1.97 0.69
C LEU A 15 -2.96 0.72 0.52
N TRP A 16 -2.69 -0.02 1.60
CA TRP A 16 -1.94 -1.28 1.51
C TRP A 16 -2.63 -2.32 0.63
N CYS A 17 -3.95 -2.49 0.79
CA CYS A 17 -4.72 -3.38 -0.08
C CYS A 17 -4.62 -2.98 -1.55
N ARG A 18 -4.65 -1.68 -1.86
CA ARG A 18 -4.46 -1.19 -3.24
C ARG A 18 -3.06 -1.44 -3.78
N ILE A 19 -2.02 -1.23 -2.97
CA ILE A 19 -0.64 -1.54 -3.35
C ILE A 19 -0.48 -3.03 -3.65
N ARG A 20 -0.99 -3.91 -2.77
CA ARG A 20 -0.93 -5.37 -2.97
C ARG A 20 -1.75 -5.82 -4.18
N TYR A 21 -2.92 -5.21 -4.41
CA TYR A 21 -3.72 -5.50 -5.59
C TYR A 21 -2.98 -5.11 -6.88
N TYR A 22 -2.40 -3.91 -6.92
CA TYR A 22 -1.57 -3.46 -8.04
C TYR A 22 -0.39 -4.41 -8.28
N GLN A 23 0.30 -4.81 -7.21
CA GLN A 23 1.38 -5.79 -7.30
C GLN A 23 0.93 -7.09 -7.98
N GLN A 24 -0.22 -7.64 -7.57
CA GLN A 24 -0.75 -8.87 -8.14
C GLN A 24 -1.18 -8.68 -9.61
N LEU A 25 -1.84 -7.57 -9.93
CA LEU A 25 -2.30 -7.26 -11.28
C LEU A 25 -1.15 -7.15 -12.30
N HIS A 26 0.00 -6.64 -11.85
CA HIS A 26 1.18 -6.40 -12.68
C HIS A 26 2.29 -7.44 -12.49
N GLU A 27 2.00 -8.55 -11.80
CA GLU A 27 2.95 -9.66 -11.54
C GLU A 27 4.28 -9.19 -10.92
N ILE A 28 4.23 -8.15 -10.07
CA ILE A 28 5.40 -7.56 -9.42
C ILE A 28 5.86 -8.48 -8.27
N SER A 29 7.15 -8.84 -8.25
CA SER A 29 7.69 -9.65 -7.15
C SER A 29 7.72 -8.89 -5.81
N ASP A 30 7.74 -9.62 -4.70
CA ASP A 30 7.89 -9.02 -3.37
C ASP A 30 9.20 -8.22 -3.26
N GLU A 31 10.29 -8.66 -3.89
CA GLU A 31 11.56 -7.94 -3.93
C GLU A 31 11.42 -6.59 -4.66
N ALA A 32 10.74 -6.58 -5.80
CA ALA A 32 10.52 -5.38 -6.58
C ALA A 32 9.62 -4.38 -5.84
N LEU A 33 8.54 -4.86 -5.21
CA LEU A 33 7.68 -4.01 -4.39
C LEU A 33 8.41 -3.45 -3.16
N ALA A 34 9.22 -4.28 -2.48
CA ALA A 34 10.02 -3.84 -1.34
C ALA A 34 11.02 -2.74 -1.74
N ASN A 35 11.69 -2.90 -2.88
CA ASN A 35 12.56 -1.88 -3.45
C ASN A 35 11.78 -0.60 -3.78
N ALA A 36 10.59 -0.70 -4.39
CA ALA A 36 9.76 0.46 -4.71
C ALA A 36 9.33 1.26 -3.47
N LEU A 37 9.10 0.58 -2.35
CA LEU A 37 8.76 1.18 -1.05
C LEU A 37 9.99 1.60 -0.22
N GLY A 38 11.21 1.35 -0.71
CA GLY A 38 12.44 1.59 0.02
C GLY A 38 12.48 0.83 1.35
N VAL A 39 12.12 -0.46 1.34
CA VAL A 39 12.16 -1.36 2.50
C VAL A 39 12.81 -2.69 2.15
N HIS A 40 13.17 -3.46 3.16
CA HIS A 40 13.52 -4.87 2.99
C HIS A 40 12.25 -5.73 2.85
N THR A 41 12.35 -6.86 2.16
CA THR A 41 11.26 -7.84 2.02
C THR A 41 10.71 -8.33 3.36
N ARG A 42 11.55 -8.40 4.41
CA ARG A 42 11.10 -8.67 5.78
C ARG A 42 10.07 -7.64 6.26
N THR A 43 10.35 -6.34 6.08
CA THR A 43 9.46 -5.25 6.47
C THR A 43 8.19 -5.24 5.63
N LEU A 44 8.31 -5.53 4.32
CA LEU A 44 7.15 -5.71 3.43
C LEU A 44 6.15 -6.73 4.00
N ARG A 45 6.63 -7.89 4.44
CA ARG A 45 5.80 -8.95 5.04
C ARG A 45 5.19 -8.55 6.39
N GLU A 46 5.82 -7.64 7.14
CA GLU A 46 5.22 -7.10 8.37
C GLU A 46 4.05 -6.17 8.07
N TYR A 47 4.06 -5.46 6.93
CA TYR A 47 2.94 -4.62 6.51
C TYR A 47 1.66 -5.40 6.20
N ASP A 48 1.77 -6.68 5.80
CA ASP A 48 0.61 -7.55 5.65
C ASP A 48 -0.11 -7.82 6.98
N LYS A 49 0.62 -7.77 8.09
CA LYS A 49 0.07 -7.89 9.44
C LYS A 49 -0.44 -6.53 9.93
N SER A 50 0.36 -5.48 9.76
CA SER A 50 -0.01 -4.10 10.10
C SER A 50 0.68 -3.08 9.20
N ALA A 51 -0.12 -2.43 8.35
CA ALA A 51 0.35 -1.41 7.43
C ALA A 51 0.44 0.00 8.03
N GLU A 52 0.32 0.15 9.36
CA GLU A 52 0.34 1.46 10.04
C GLU A 52 1.65 2.23 9.81
N ASN A 53 2.74 1.50 9.55
CA ASN A 53 4.06 2.06 9.30
C ASN A 53 4.38 2.26 7.81
N VAL A 54 3.39 2.13 6.93
CA VAL A 54 3.51 2.58 5.53
C VAL A 54 3.35 4.09 5.54
N THR A 55 4.48 4.80 5.55
CA THR A 55 4.49 6.26 5.59
C THR A 55 4.19 6.86 4.23
N PHE A 56 3.76 8.13 4.19
CA PHE A 56 3.53 8.86 2.94
C PHE A 56 4.76 8.90 2.03
N GLY A 57 5.97 9.00 2.59
CA GLY A 57 7.19 8.95 1.78
C GLY A 57 7.42 7.60 1.10
N LYS A 58 7.00 6.48 1.72
CA LYS A 58 7.05 5.16 1.07
C LYS A 58 6.03 5.03 -0.04
N LEU A 59 4.81 5.52 0.21
CA LEU A 59 3.76 5.58 -0.81
C LEU A 59 4.20 6.42 -2.01
N ASP A 60 4.79 7.59 -1.78
CA ASP A 60 5.27 8.49 -2.83
C ASP A 60 6.38 7.85 -3.68
N SER A 61 7.36 7.20 -3.02
CA SER A 61 8.38 6.40 -3.69
C SER A 61 7.79 5.29 -4.57
N PHE A 62 6.80 4.56 -4.05
CA PHE A 62 6.11 3.52 -4.82
C PHE A 62 5.38 4.09 -6.04
N LEU A 63 4.64 5.19 -5.87
CA LEU A 63 3.92 5.85 -6.96
C LEU A 63 4.90 6.36 -8.03
N TYR A 64 5.97 7.03 -7.63
CA TYR A 64 6.99 7.53 -8.54
C TYR A 64 7.66 6.43 -9.36
N ILE A 65 8.10 5.34 -8.72
CA ILE A 65 8.80 4.23 -9.39
C ILE A 65 7.90 3.52 -10.40
N ASN A 66 6.59 3.44 -10.11
CA ASN A 66 5.62 2.79 -11.00
C ASN A 66 4.94 3.76 -11.97
N GLY A 67 5.30 5.05 -11.97
CA GLY A 67 4.71 6.05 -12.85
C GLY A 67 3.20 6.27 -12.60
N LEU A 68 2.75 6.10 -11.37
CA LEU A 68 1.34 6.17 -10.97
C LEU A 68 1.01 7.50 -10.30
N SER A 69 -0.19 8.01 -10.52
CA SER A 69 -0.81 8.95 -9.59
C SER A 69 -1.49 8.20 -8.43
N LEU A 70 -1.76 8.91 -7.33
CA LEU A 70 -2.57 8.36 -6.24
C LEU A 70 -3.97 7.94 -6.73
N ASN A 71 -4.54 8.66 -7.69
CA ASN A 71 -5.86 8.34 -8.21
C ASN A 71 -5.86 7.02 -8.99
N ASP A 72 -4.79 6.73 -9.73
CA ASP A 72 -4.64 5.47 -10.46
C ASP A 72 -4.57 4.29 -9.48
N LEU A 73 -3.83 4.44 -8.38
CA LEU A 73 -3.76 3.43 -7.32
C LEU A 73 -5.12 3.20 -6.63
N LEU A 74 -5.93 4.24 -6.44
CA LEU A 74 -7.20 4.12 -5.72
C LEU A 74 -8.32 3.53 -6.59
N ASN A 75 -8.22 3.66 -7.91
CA ASN A 75 -9.22 3.20 -8.89
C ASN A 75 -8.78 1.98 -9.71
N SER A 76 -7.62 1.39 -9.41
CA SER A 76 -7.19 0.11 -9.98
C SER A 76 -8.01 -1.05 -9.47
#